data_AF-A0A1A9UKC4-F1
#
_entry.id   AF-A0A1A9UKC4-F1
#
_cell.length_a   1.000
_cell.length_b   1.000
_cell.length_c   1.000
_cell.angle_alpha   90.00
_cell.angle_beta   90.00
_cell.angle_gamma   90.00
#
_symmetry.space_group_name_H-M   'P 1'
#
loop_
_entity.id
_entity.type
_entity.pdbx_description
1 polymer ?
#
loop_
_entity_poly.entity_id
_entity_poly.type
_entity_poly.pdbx_seq_one_letter_code
_entity_poly.pdbx_strand_id
1 'polypeptide(L)'
;MENYCWHPESIRLISNHYQTNEKLPKSIIQSLLKIRSNQSSLFILRQLEFSLFDLNIHLLSSFKNNDQNIAIKILKKVQKKISVFPKADWERFPNTFSHIFSGGYAAGYYSYLWANTLALDIWSTFEKHGILNPQIGKRFLEEFLSKGGSEDPLVLFFKFKKRNPKINLRICDIL
;
A
#
# COMPACT_ATOMS: atom_id res chain seq x y z
N MET A 1 -6.71 -2.29 6.48
CA MET A 1 -7.55 -3.48 6.75
C MET A 1 -6.94 -4.76 6.20
N GLU A 2 -6.07 -4.70 5.18
CA GLU A 2 -5.45 -5.89 4.56
C GLU A 2 -4.72 -6.81 5.54
N ASN A 3 -4.13 -6.28 6.61
CA ASN A 3 -3.44 -7.10 7.62
C ASN A 3 -4.33 -8.15 8.31
N TYR A 4 -5.64 -7.97 8.36
CA TYR A 4 -6.56 -9.01 8.84
C TYR A 4 -6.48 -10.27 7.95
N CYS A 5 -6.29 -10.13 6.63
CA CYS A 5 -6.17 -11.26 5.71
C CYS A 5 -4.91 -12.11 5.95
N TRP A 6 -3.97 -11.61 6.75
CA TRP A 6 -2.69 -12.27 7.04
C TRP A 6 -2.52 -12.69 8.51
N HIS A 7 -3.51 -12.49 9.37
CA HIS A 7 -3.42 -12.95 10.75
C HIS A 7 -3.96 -14.39 10.88
N PRO A 8 -3.26 -15.32 11.58
CA PRO A 8 -3.67 -16.73 11.67
C PRO A 8 -5.13 -16.94 12.14
N GLU A 9 -5.54 -16.14 13.12
CA GLU A 9 -6.90 -16.20 13.68
C GLU A 9 -7.95 -15.82 12.64
N SER A 10 -7.72 -14.74 11.87
CA SER A 10 -8.60 -14.30 10.80
C SER A 10 -8.62 -15.27 9.63
N ILE A 11 -7.45 -15.76 9.17
CA ILE A 11 -7.38 -16.75 8.09
C ILE A 11 -8.21 -17.98 8.44
N ARG A 12 -8.06 -18.51 9.66
CA ARG A 12 -8.81 -19.70 10.12
C ARG A 12 -10.32 -19.44 10.23
N LEU A 13 -10.72 -18.21 10.54
CA LEU A 13 -12.13 -17.81 10.57
C LEU A 13 -12.76 -17.87 9.18
N ILE A 14 -12.06 -17.32 8.17
CA ILE A 14 -12.58 -17.12 6.81
C ILE A 14 -12.22 -18.24 5.81
N SER A 15 -11.58 -19.33 6.26
CA SER A 15 -11.18 -20.44 5.39
C SER A 15 -11.75 -21.79 5.81
N ASN A 16 -12.15 -22.56 4.80
CA ASN A 16 -12.58 -23.95 4.85
C ASN A 16 -12.41 -24.60 3.46
N HIS A 17 -12.26 -25.91 3.41
CA HIS A 17 -12.28 -26.64 2.15
C HIS A 17 -13.69 -26.58 1.53
N TYR A 18 -13.79 -26.25 0.24
CA TYR A 18 -15.07 -25.92 -0.40
C TYR A 18 -16.07 -27.10 -0.47
N GLN A 19 -15.58 -28.34 -0.45
CA GLN A 19 -16.44 -29.54 -0.46
C GLN A 19 -16.63 -30.15 0.93
N THR A 20 -15.56 -30.22 1.72
CA THR A 20 -15.56 -30.98 2.98
C THR A 20 -15.81 -30.09 4.20
N ASN A 21 -15.80 -28.76 4.03
CA ASN A 21 -15.88 -27.77 5.11
C ASN A 21 -14.77 -27.86 6.17
N GLU A 22 -13.74 -28.67 5.94
CA GLU A 22 -12.62 -28.82 6.86
C GLU A 22 -11.84 -27.51 6.98
N LYS A 23 -11.43 -27.18 8.21
CA LYS A 23 -10.66 -25.97 8.48
C LYS A 23 -9.25 -26.07 7.92
N LEU A 24 -8.72 -24.94 7.46
CA LEU A 24 -7.35 -24.87 6.95
C LEU A 24 -6.34 -25.30 8.05
N PRO A 25 -5.50 -26.31 7.79
CA PRO A 25 -4.50 -26.78 8.76
C PRO A 25 -3.53 -25.67 9.21
N LYS A 26 -3.17 -25.69 10.50
CA LYS A 26 -2.21 -24.73 11.07
C LYS A 26 -0.85 -24.74 10.37
N SER A 27 -0.39 -25.91 9.92
CA SER A 27 0.88 -26.08 9.19
C SER A 27 0.88 -25.34 7.85
N ILE A 28 -0.25 -25.33 7.15
CA ILE A 28 -0.42 -24.59 5.89
C ILE A 28 -0.44 -23.09 6.17
N ILE A 29 -1.18 -22.64 7.19
CA ILE A 29 -1.17 -21.23 7.60
C ILE A 29 0.25 -20.75 7.92
N GLN A 30 1.02 -21.52 8.69
CA GLN A 30 2.42 -21.19 8.99
C GLN A 30 3.29 -21.12 7.74
N SER A 31 3.09 -22.02 6.79
CA SER A 31 3.83 -22.03 5.52
C SER A 31 3.49 -20.81 4.66
N LEU A 32 2.22 -20.41 4.60
CA LEU A 32 1.77 -19.18 3.93
C LEU A 32 2.41 -17.94 4.54
N LEU A 33 2.45 -17.85 5.87
CA LEU A 33 3.05 -16.70 6.56
C LEU A 33 4.56 -16.60 6.35
N LYS A 34 5.26 -17.73 6.23
CA LYS A 34 6.71 -17.75 5.92
C LYS A 34 7.01 -17.15 4.54
N ILE A 35 6.13 -17.31 3.58
CA ILE A 35 6.34 -16.81 2.21
C ILE A 35 5.71 -15.43 1.96
N ARG A 36 5.02 -14.84 2.94
CA ARG A 36 4.32 -13.54 2.82
C ARG A 36 5.24 -12.43 2.32
N SER A 37 6.48 -12.38 2.82
CA SER A 37 7.45 -11.34 2.47
C SER A 37 8.22 -11.65 1.18
N ASN A 38 7.93 -12.76 0.50
CA ASN A 38 8.60 -13.10 -0.75
C ASN A 38 8.37 -11.98 -1.79
N GLN A 39 9.45 -11.50 -2.40
CA GLN A 39 9.45 -10.41 -3.39
C GLN A 39 8.89 -9.06 -2.90
N SER A 40 8.75 -8.82 -1.59
CA SER A 40 8.21 -7.54 -1.08
C SER A 40 9.05 -6.33 -1.52
N SER A 41 10.37 -6.49 -1.65
CA SER A 41 11.26 -5.43 -2.16
C SER A 41 10.97 -5.07 -3.61
N LEU A 42 10.66 -6.05 -4.47
CA LEU A 42 10.30 -5.81 -5.87
C LEU A 42 8.96 -5.07 -5.98
N PHE A 43 8.01 -5.39 -5.11
CA PHE A 43 6.76 -4.67 -5.01
C PHE A 43 6.97 -3.19 -4.64
N ILE A 44 7.81 -2.91 -3.62
CA ILE A 44 8.15 -1.53 -3.24
C ILE A 44 8.81 -0.78 -4.38
N LEU A 45 9.80 -1.37 -5.04
CA LEU A 45 10.50 -0.71 -6.14
C LEU A 45 9.54 -0.35 -7.28
N ARG A 46 8.55 -1.21 -7.56
CA ARG A 46 7.50 -0.91 -8.54
C ARG A 46 6.60 0.25 -8.09
N GLN A 47 6.19 0.28 -6.83
CA GLN A 47 5.41 1.41 -6.29
C GLN A 47 6.21 2.71 -6.38
N LEU A 48 7.50 2.69 -6.04
CA LEU A 48 8.40 3.83 -6.19
C LEU A 48 8.58 4.24 -7.66
N GLU A 49 8.64 3.30 -8.61
CA GLU A 49 8.69 3.59 -10.06
C GLU A 49 7.50 4.43 -10.48
N PHE A 50 6.31 4.01 -10.05
CA PHE A 50 5.07 4.66 -10.40
C PHE A 50 4.92 6.01 -9.72
N SER A 51 5.24 6.11 -8.42
CA SER A 51 5.20 7.37 -7.67
C SER A 51 6.20 8.40 -8.21
N LEU A 52 7.43 7.98 -8.52
CA LEU A 52 8.44 8.87 -9.08
C LEU A 52 8.05 9.30 -10.49
N PHE A 53 7.55 8.39 -11.33
CA PHE A 53 7.06 8.74 -12.66
C PHE A 53 5.94 9.79 -12.58
N ASP A 54 4.92 9.55 -11.75
CA ASP A 54 3.80 10.46 -11.50
C ASP A 54 4.25 11.85 -11.03
N LEU A 55 5.11 11.93 -10.02
CA LEU A 55 5.62 13.21 -9.54
C LEU A 55 6.45 13.93 -10.61
N ASN A 56 7.34 13.22 -11.32
CA ASN A 56 8.20 13.86 -12.32
C ASN A 56 7.41 14.41 -13.51
N ILE A 57 6.33 13.75 -13.94
CA ILE A 57 5.52 14.26 -15.06
C ILE A 57 4.64 15.44 -14.64
N HIS A 58 4.12 15.45 -13.40
CA HIS A 58 3.28 16.55 -12.89
C HIS A 58 4.07 17.76 -12.36
N LEU A 59 5.37 17.62 -12.09
CA LEU A 59 6.26 18.74 -11.73
C LEU A 59 6.79 19.53 -12.94
N LEU A 60 6.50 19.08 -14.16
CA LEU A 60 6.94 19.79 -15.37
C LEU A 60 6.24 21.15 -15.46
N SER A 61 7.00 22.22 -15.29
CA SER A 61 6.49 23.60 -15.33
C SER A 61 6.11 24.10 -16.73
N SER A 62 6.54 23.40 -17.80
CA SER A 62 6.11 23.71 -19.15
C SER A 62 6.40 22.57 -20.13
N PHE A 63 5.40 22.17 -20.92
CA PHE A 63 5.58 21.33 -22.11
C PHE A 63 6.14 22.16 -23.27
N LYS A 64 7.30 22.80 -23.05
CA LYS A 64 7.83 23.87 -23.93
C LYS A 64 8.05 23.47 -25.40
N ASN A 65 8.10 22.17 -25.71
CA ASN A 65 8.54 21.68 -27.02
C ASN A 65 7.58 20.71 -27.74
N ASN A 66 6.33 20.53 -27.29
CA ASN A 66 5.41 19.52 -27.88
C ASN A 66 6.07 18.13 -28.07
N ASP A 67 6.97 17.74 -27.16
CA ASP A 67 7.66 16.46 -27.24
C ASP A 67 6.68 15.33 -26.95
N GLN A 68 6.18 14.71 -28.02
CA GLN A 68 5.20 13.62 -27.96
C GLN A 68 5.70 12.40 -27.15
N ASN A 69 7.01 12.29 -26.93
CA ASN A 69 7.62 11.18 -26.19
C ASN A 69 8.05 11.55 -24.76
N ILE A 70 7.67 12.72 -24.25
CA ILE A 70 8.13 13.21 -22.94
C ILE A 70 7.83 12.21 -21.80
N ALA A 71 6.64 11.61 -21.79
CA ALA A 71 6.25 10.63 -20.78
C ALA A 71 7.15 9.38 -20.82
N ILE A 72 7.46 8.85 -22.00
CA ILE A 72 8.36 7.70 -22.16
C ILE A 72 9.79 8.06 -21.73
N LYS A 73 10.27 9.26 -22.05
CA LYS A 73 11.60 9.72 -21.63
C LYS A 73 11.72 9.83 -20.10
N ILE A 74 10.69 10.34 -19.45
CA ILE A 74 10.62 10.43 -17.98
C ILE A 74 10.58 9.03 -17.37
N LEU A 75 9.74 8.13 -17.88
CA LEU A 75 9.68 6.76 -17.42
C LEU A 75 11.05 6.08 -17.53
N LYS A 76 11.71 6.16 -18.68
CA LYS A 76 13.06 5.58 -18.88
C LYS A 76 14.09 6.17 -17.91
N LYS A 77 14.00 7.46 -17.60
CA LYS A 77 14.88 8.12 -16.61
C LYS A 77 14.65 7.58 -15.19
N VAL A 78 13.39 7.34 -14.81
CA VAL A 78 13.04 6.72 -13.52
C VAL A 78 13.51 5.27 -13.48
N GLN A 79 13.17 4.48 -14.51
CA GLN A 79 13.55 3.07 -14.62
C GLN A 79 15.08 2.87 -14.53
N LYS A 80 15.87 3.73 -15.18
CA LYS A 80 17.34 3.68 -15.08
C LYS A 80 17.87 3.82 -13.65
N LYS A 81 17.13 4.48 -12.75
CA LYS A 81 17.54 4.70 -11.36
C LYS A 81 17.13 3.57 -10.43
N ILE A 82 15.99 2.94 -10.66
CA ILE A 82 15.36 2.06 -9.65
C ILE A 82 14.91 0.70 -10.16
N SER A 83 14.80 0.51 -11.47
CA SER A 83 14.37 -0.78 -12.02
C SER A 83 15.52 -1.77 -11.96
N VAL A 84 15.23 -2.96 -11.42
CA VAL A 84 16.23 -4.05 -11.25
C VAL A 84 16.29 -4.95 -12.48
N PHE A 85 15.21 -4.96 -13.27
CA PHE A 85 15.09 -5.80 -14.46
C PHE A 85 15.08 -4.95 -15.72
N PRO A 86 15.64 -5.46 -16.84
CA PRO A 86 15.51 -4.81 -18.12
C PRO A 86 14.03 -4.71 -18.51
N LYS A 87 13.67 -3.59 -19.13
CA LYS A 87 12.33 -3.31 -19.65
C LYS A 87 12.35 -3.33 -21.16
N ALA A 88 11.26 -3.79 -21.77
CA ALA A 88 11.15 -3.80 -23.23
C ALA A 88 11.06 -2.38 -23.78
N ASP A 89 11.79 -2.06 -24.85
CA ASP A 89 11.77 -0.72 -25.47
C ASP A 89 10.41 -0.30 -26.03
N TRP A 90 9.56 -1.28 -26.34
CA TRP A 90 8.19 -1.08 -26.80
C TRP A 90 7.18 -0.95 -25.65
N GLU A 91 7.59 -0.99 -24.37
CA GLU A 91 6.71 -0.75 -23.24
C GLU A 91 6.05 0.64 -23.34
N ARG A 92 4.74 0.68 -23.12
CA ARG A 92 3.93 1.92 -23.11
C ARG A 92 3.14 2.06 -21.82
N PHE A 93 3.76 1.71 -20.69
CA PHE A 93 3.16 1.82 -19.36
C PHE A 93 2.43 3.18 -19.12
N PRO A 94 3.00 4.35 -19.48
CA PRO A 94 2.34 5.63 -19.25
C PRO A 94 0.95 5.72 -19.89
N ASN A 95 0.78 5.12 -21.07
CA ASN A 95 -0.48 5.13 -21.82
C ASN A 95 -1.56 4.24 -21.18
N THR A 96 -1.18 3.42 -20.20
CA THR A 96 -2.09 2.53 -19.46
C THR A 96 -2.25 2.95 -18.01
N PHE A 97 -1.61 4.04 -17.57
CA PHE A 97 -1.55 4.40 -16.16
C PHE A 97 -2.79 5.20 -15.73
N SER A 98 -3.93 4.51 -15.67
CA SER A 98 -5.25 5.11 -15.41
C SER A 98 -5.32 5.92 -14.11
N HIS A 99 -4.61 5.51 -13.06
CA HIS A 99 -4.66 6.17 -11.74
C HIS A 99 -4.43 7.68 -11.85
N ILE A 100 -3.42 8.08 -12.62
CA ILE A 100 -2.98 9.49 -12.67
C ILE A 100 -3.56 10.24 -13.88
N PHE A 101 -4.01 9.54 -14.92
CA PHE A 101 -4.58 10.19 -16.11
C PHE A 101 -6.10 10.25 -16.12
N SER A 102 -6.79 9.29 -15.47
CA SER A 102 -8.26 9.23 -15.44
C SER A 102 -8.83 8.97 -14.03
N GLY A 103 -8.01 8.60 -13.05
CA GLY A 103 -8.44 8.11 -11.74
C GLY A 103 -8.36 9.11 -10.58
N GLY A 104 -7.90 10.34 -10.82
CA GLY A 104 -7.82 11.39 -9.79
C GLY A 104 -6.61 11.32 -8.85
N TYR A 105 -5.63 10.44 -9.13
CA TYR A 105 -4.39 10.32 -8.35
C TYR A 105 -3.20 11.08 -8.96
N ALA A 106 -3.46 12.03 -9.86
CA ALA A 106 -2.44 12.88 -10.45
C ALA A 106 -1.60 13.56 -9.36
N ALA A 107 -0.28 13.45 -9.44
CA ALA A 107 0.68 13.92 -8.43
C ALA A 107 0.45 13.33 -7.02
N GLY A 108 -0.26 12.21 -6.93
CA GLY A 108 -0.74 11.61 -5.68
C GLY A 108 -0.50 10.11 -5.58
N TYR A 109 0.14 9.47 -6.57
CA TYR A 109 0.33 8.01 -6.52
C TYR A 109 1.24 7.56 -5.37
N TYR A 110 2.11 8.43 -4.86
CA TYR A 110 2.90 8.15 -3.64
C TYR A 110 2.05 7.90 -2.39
N SER A 111 0.78 8.33 -2.41
CA SER A 111 -0.14 8.18 -1.29
C SER A 111 -0.36 6.72 -0.89
N TYR A 112 -0.23 5.75 -1.80
CA TYR A 112 -0.32 4.32 -1.45
C TYR A 112 0.76 3.90 -0.45
N LEU A 113 2.03 4.18 -0.75
CA LEU A 113 3.12 3.85 0.17
C LEU A 113 3.02 4.68 1.45
N TRP A 114 2.68 5.97 1.34
CA TRP A 114 2.50 6.84 2.50
C TRP A 114 1.41 6.32 3.45
N ALA A 115 0.21 6.06 2.93
CA ALA A 115 -0.92 5.55 3.69
C ALA A 115 -0.62 4.18 4.30
N ASN A 116 0.14 3.33 3.59
CA ASN A 116 0.53 2.03 4.14
C ASN A 116 1.39 2.16 5.40
N THR A 117 2.28 3.16 5.47
CA THR A 117 3.06 3.44 6.70
C THR A 117 2.16 3.70 7.90
N LEU A 118 1.10 4.50 7.70
CA LEU A 118 0.13 4.85 8.73
C LEU A 118 -0.75 3.65 9.09
N ALA A 119 -1.12 2.85 8.09
CA ALA A 119 -1.92 1.65 8.27
C ALA A 119 -1.19 0.59 9.12
N LEU A 120 0.11 0.39 8.89
CA LEU A 120 0.94 -0.50 9.71
C LEU A 120 1.08 0.01 11.16
N ASP A 121 1.25 1.32 11.34
CA ASP A 121 1.32 1.88 12.69
C ASP A 121 -0.04 1.71 13.41
N ILE A 122 -1.17 1.98 12.76
CA ILE A 122 -2.51 1.69 13.30
C ILE A 122 -2.67 0.21 13.62
N TRP A 123 -2.26 -0.68 12.72
CA TRP A 123 -2.34 -2.13 12.87
C TRP A 123 -1.62 -2.63 14.12
N SER A 124 -0.45 -2.08 14.45
CA SER A 124 0.29 -2.48 15.67
C SER A 124 -0.53 -2.34 16.97
N THR A 125 -1.54 -1.45 17.01
CA THR A 125 -2.46 -1.35 18.14
C THR A 125 -3.35 -2.60 18.25
N PHE A 126 -3.85 -3.11 17.13
CA PHE A 126 -4.66 -4.32 17.08
C PHE A 126 -3.83 -5.54 17.46
N GLU A 127 -2.59 -5.65 16.97
CA GLU A 127 -1.69 -6.75 17.35
C GLU A 127 -1.41 -6.78 18.86
N LYS A 128 -1.26 -5.61 19.48
CA LYS A 128 -0.98 -5.50 20.92
C LYS A 128 -2.19 -5.87 21.79
N HIS A 129 -3.39 -5.51 21.37
CA HIS A 129 -4.60 -5.60 22.20
C HIS A 129 -5.55 -6.74 21.81
N GLY A 130 -5.18 -7.52 20.79
CA GLY A 130 -6.00 -8.56 20.17
C GLY A 130 -6.64 -8.06 18.88
N ILE A 131 -6.39 -8.76 17.77
CA ILE A 131 -6.80 -8.28 16.45
C ILE A 131 -8.31 -8.19 16.27
N LEU A 132 -9.09 -9.05 16.95
CA LEU A 132 -10.55 -9.05 16.94
C LEU A 132 -11.15 -8.42 18.21
N ASN A 133 -10.39 -7.59 18.92
CA ASN A 133 -10.86 -6.92 20.13
C ASN A 133 -11.97 -5.90 19.81
N PRO A 134 -13.22 -6.11 20.29
CA PRO A 134 -14.34 -5.25 19.92
C PRO A 134 -14.23 -3.84 20.50
N GLN A 135 -13.58 -3.67 21.66
CA GLN A 135 -13.36 -2.34 22.24
C GLN A 135 -12.38 -1.51 21.39
N ILE A 136 -11.31 -2.13 20.88
CA ILE A 136 -10.37 -1.45 19.97
C ILE A 136 -11.02 -1.17 18.62
N GLY A 137 -11.79 -2.12 18.09
CA GLY A 137 -12.56 -1.92 16.85
C GLY A 137 -13.55 -0.75 16.96
N LYS A 138 -14.30 -0.68 18.07
CA LYS A 138 -15.22 0.44 18.36
C LYS A 138 -14.48 1.78 18.42
N ARG A 139 -13.36 1.84 19.13
CA ARG A 139 -12.52 3.05 19.17
C ARG A 139 -12.02 3.46 17.79
N PHE A 140 -11.57 2.52 16.96
CA PHE A 140 -11.12 2.84 15.61
C PHE A 140 -12.26 3.39 14.72
N LEU A 141 -13.47 2.84 14.87
CA LEU A 141 -14.66 3.38 14.20
C LEU A 141 -14.98 4.80 14.66
N GLU A 142 -15.08 5.02 15.97
CA GLU A 142 -15.51 6.29 16.58
C GLU A 142 -14.46 7.40 16.49
N GLU A 143 -13.18 7.08 16.68
CA GLU A 143 -12.08 8.05 16.69
C GLU A 143 -11.49 8.31 15.29
N PHE A 144 -11.71 7.43 14.31
CA PHE A 144 -11.06 7.51 12.99
C PHE A 144 -12.04 7.36 11.81
N LEU A 145 -12.65 6.18 11.61
CA LEU A 145 -13.38 5.87 10.36
C LEU A 145 -14.66 6.70 10.16
N SER A 146 -15.39 6.97 11.24
CA SER A 146 -16.67 7.70 11.20
C SER A 146 -16.56 9.19 10.89
N LYS A 147 -15.34 9.74 10.81
CA LYS A 147 -15.10 11.18 10.66
C LYS A 147 -15.02 11.63 9.21
N GLY A 148 -14.74 10.73 8.27
CA GLY A 148 -14.54 11.10 6.87
C GLY A 148 -13.56 12.27 6.73
N GLY A 149 -13.95 13.31 5.99
CA GLY A 149 -13.16 14.54 5.82
C GLY A 149 -13.49 15.67 6.80
N SER A 150 -14.26 15.42 7.88
CA SER A 150 -14.70 16.49 8.79
C SER A 150 -13.61 16.98 9.75
N GLU A 151 -12.48 16.27 9.84
CA GLU A 151 -11.38 16.59 10.74
C GLU A 151 -10.06 16.18 10.08
N ASP A 152 -8.97 16.87 10.44
CA ASP A 152 -7.64 16.62 9.88
C ASP A 152 -7.18 15.17 10.16
N PRO A 153 -6.72 14.41 9.14
CA PRO A 153 -6.31 13.02 9.30
C PRO A 153 -5.21 12.77 10.35
N LEU A 154 -4.28 13.70 10.55
CA LEU A 154 -3.24 13.58 11.58
C LEU A 154 -3.82 13.81 12.98
N VAL A 155 -4.82 14.67 13.12
CA VAL A 155 -5.57 14.83 14.38
C VAL A 155 -6.32 13.53 14.70
N LEU A 156 -7.00 12.92 13.71
CA LEU A 156 -7.66 11.62 13.87
C LEU A 156 -6.67 10.52 14.28
N PHE A 157 -5.52 10.47 13.60
CA PHE A 157 -4.45 9.55 13.93
C PHE A 157 -3.98 9.73 15.38
N PHE A 158 -3.71 10.97 15.79
CA PHE A 158 -3.29 11.28 17.16
C PHE A 158 -4.36 10.90 18.17
N LYS A 159 -5.64 11.16 17.91
CA LYS A 159 -6.74 10.74 18.78
C LYS A 159 -6.75 9.23 18.98
N PHE A 160 -6.56 8.44 17.93
CA PHE A 160 -6.56 6.98 18.04
C PHE A 160 -5.27 6.44 18.70
N LYS A 161 -4.09 6.86 18.22
CA LYS A 161 -2.78 6.35 18.66
C LYS A 161 -2.23 6.99 19.93
N LYS A 162 -2.78 8.13 20.34
CA LYS A 162 -2.30 8.99 21.44
C LYS A 162 -0.85 9.46 21.27
N ARG A 163 -0.36 9.48 20.03
CA ARG A 163 0.96 9.97 19.62
C ARG A 163 0.99 10.22 18.11
N ASN A 164 2.00 10.95 17.64
CA ASN A 164 2.27 11.14 16.22
C ASN A 164 2.65 9.80 15.52
N PRO A 165 2.46 9.72 14.19
CA PRO A 165 2.89 8.58 13.41
C PRO A 165 4.38 8.30 13.58
N LYS A 166 4.73 7.02 13.67
CA LYS A 166 6.13 6.57 13.63
C LYS A 166 6.36 5.84 12.31
N ILE A 167 7.34 6.31 11.55
CA ILE A 167 7.82 5.59 10.38
C ILE A 167 8.77 4.51 10.89
N ASN A 168 8.24 3.29 11.07
CA ASN A 168 9.06 2.11 11.32
C ASN A 168 8.69 1.05 10.28
N LEU A 169 9.05 1.32 9.04
CA LEU A 169 8.82 0.41 7.91
C LEU A 169 9.91 -0.66 7.90
N ARG A 170 9.52 -1.92 8.06
CA ARG A 170 10.32 -3.02 7.52
C ARG A 170 9.72 -3.37 6.17
N ILE A 171 10.57 -3.50 5.16
CA ILE A 171 10.14 -3.85 3.79
C ILE A 171 9.36 -5.18 3.77
N CYS A 172 9.62 -6.08 4.74
CA CYS A 172 8.91 -7.34 4.90
C CYS A 172 7.46 -7.19 5.37
N ASP A 173 7.09 -6.06 5.96
CA ASP A 173 5.77 -5.83 6.57
C ASP A 173 4.80 -5.12 5.61
N ILE A 174 5.25 -4.73 4.40
CA ILE A 174 4.48 -3.89 3.46
C ILE A 174 3.54 -4.72 2.54
N LEU A 175 3.52 -6.05 2.68
CA LEU A 175 2.56 -6.94 2.01
C LEU A 175 1.71 -7.65 3.04
#